data_AF-A0A6I3MMK4-F1
#
_entry.id   AF-A0A6I3MMK4-F1
#
_cell.length_a   1.000
_cell.length_b   1.000
_cell.length_c   1.000
_cell.angle_alpha   90.00
_cell.angle_beta   90.00
_cell.angle_gamma   90.00
#
_symmetry.space_group_name_H-M   'P 1'
#
loop_
_entity.id
_entity.type
_entity.pdbx_description
1 polymer ?
#
loop_
_entity_poly.entity_id
_entity_poly.type
_entity_poly.pdbx_seq_one_letter_code
_entity_poly.pdbx_strand_id
1 'polypeptide(L)'
;MGYWCTLHLFDDRKFYNEVVPELRGETGNLSNDCLDFLKGYTVGGISHLSDGKRDELVQHTIEKITSIANSLDKTFKIHDELHKIPEYKEQLSFLGKLEGYYEFCKFFEYYVFKTCADFYPHLILGKGGVYRNFEINVKTLSCSIIAELDDWNAFICYDSMGITSWITSEDVELLYLDKNNLLFTDNERAEGFLTLLEVAYNNKLGLIIGVDMREEKLELLPENKLIDTETWSSIDISKLCWKL
;
A
#
# COMPACT_ATOMS: atom_id res chain seq x y z
N MET A 1 2.42 -19.78 -3.28
CA MET A 1 2.32 -18.34 -2.95
C MET A 1 2.79 -18.19 -1.53
N GLY A 2 3.77 -17.34 -1.30
CA GLY A 2 4.40 -17.24 0.02
C GLY A 2 4.12 -15.85 0.53
N TYR A 3 3.21 -15.70 1.49
CA TYR A 3 2.79 -14.45 2.12
C TYR A 3 3.95 -13.59 2.64
N TRP A 4 4.71 -12.95 1.76
CA TRP A 4 5.89 -12.15 2.11
C TRP A 4 5.45 -10.70 2.28
N CYS A 5 5.40 -10.26 3.54
CA CYS A 5 5.06 -8.88 3.87
C CYS A 5 6.26 -7.97 3.61
N THR A 6 6.00 -6.79 3.06
CA THR A 6 6.97 -5.72 2.83
C THR A 6 6.41 -4.38 3.32
N LEU A 7 7.27 -3.53 3.87
CA LEU A 7 6.90 -2.25 4.49
C LEU A 7 7.65 -1.10 3.83
N HIS A 8 6.92 -0.03 3.51
CA HIS A 8 7.36 1.07 2.67
C HIS A 8 7.00 2.43 3.27
N LEU A 9 7.72 3.46 2.86
CA LEU A 9 7.35 4.85 3.15
C LEU A 9 6.13 5.27 2.34
N PHE A 10 5.27 6.09 2.95
CA PHE A 10 3.99 6.51 2.38
C PHE A 10 3.70 7.97 2.70
N ASP A 11 3.41 8.79 1.70
CA ASP A 11 2.91 10.15 1.85
C ASP A 11 1.38 10.13 1.97
N ASP A 12 0.91 9.94 3.18
CA ASP A 12 -0.51 9.92 3.54
C ASP A 12 -1.21 11.24 3.20
N ARG A 13 -0.51 12.37 3.33
CA ARG A 13 -1.07 13.69 3.00
C ARG A 13 -1.31 13.82 1.51
N LYS A 14 -0.36 13.42 0.68
CA LYS A 14 -0.56 13.38 -0.78
C LYS A 14 -1.63 12.37 -1.16
N PHE A 15 -1.66 11.22 -0.50
CA PHE A 15 -2.69 10.21 -0.74
C PHE A 15 -4.10 10.77 -0.54
N TYR A 16 -4.38 11.38 0.61
CA TYR A 16 -5.72 11.89 0.90
C TYR A 16 -6.09 13.17 0.15
N ASN A 17 -5.11 14.04 -0.17
CA ASN A 17 -5.38 15.32 -0.84
C ASN A 17 -5.37 15.26 -2.37
N GLU A 18 -4.70 14.27 -2.96
CA GLU A 18 -4.55 14.16 -4.43
C GLU A 18 -5.08 12.81 -4.92
N VAL A 19 -4.50 11.71 -4.44
CA VAL A 19 -4.78 10.36 -4.98
C VAL A 19 -6.23 9.93 -4.75
N VAL A 20 -6.77 10.11 -3.54
CA VAL A 20 -8.17 9.74 -3.24
C VAL A 20 -9.17 10.54 -4.09
N PRO A 21 -9.08 11.89 -4.18
CA PRO A 21 -9.90 12.66 -5.10
C PRO A 21 -9.79 12.22 -6.57
N GLU A 22 -8.60 11.87 -7.04
CA GLU A 22 -8.41 11.37 -8.42
C GLU A 22 -9.06 10.00 -8.64
N LEU A 23 -8.88 9.06 -7.71
CA LEU A 23 -9.53 7.75 -7.76
C LEU A 23 -11.07 7.87 -7.74
N ARG A 24 -11.60 8.83 -6.98
CA ARG A 24 -13.04 9.15 -6.93
C ARG A 24 -13.57 9.93 -8.14
N GLY A 25 -12.69 10.30 -9.08
CA GLY A 25 -13.06 11.08 -10.26
C GLY A 25 -13.47 12.53 -9.94
N GLU A 26 -13.08 13.04 -8.77
CA GLU A 26 -13.34 14.42 -8.34
C GLU A 26 -12.34 15.40 -8.98
N THR A 27 -11.12 14.93 -9.22
CA THR A 27 -10.02 15.71 -9.83
C THR A 27 -9.17 14.85 -10.77
N GLY A 28 -8.29 15.50 -11.54
CA GLY A 28 -7.32 14.80 -12.39
C GLY A 28 -7.91 14.04 -13.58
N ASN A 29 -7.08 13.25 -14.25
CA ASN A 29 -7.48 12.34 -15.33
C ASN A 29 -6.58 11.10 -15.33
N LEU A 30 -7.16 9.96 -14.95
CA LEU A 30 -6.46 8.67 -14.83
C LEU A 30 -6.18 7.99 -16.19
N SER A 31 -6.55 8.58 -17.34
CA SER A 31 -6.45 7.92 -18.66
C SER A 31 -5.04 7.43 -18.97
N ASN A 32 -4.03 8.28 -18.75
CA ASN A 32 -2.63 7.91 -19.03
C ASN A 32 -2.14 6.84 -18.05
N ASP A 33 -2.50 6.95 -16.78
CA ASP A 33 -2.13 5.99 -15.74
C ASP A 33 -2.77 4.62 -15.98
N CYS A 34 -4.05 4.58 -16.34
CA CYS A 34 -4.74 3.36 -16.73
C CYS A 34 -4.13 2.76 -17.99
N LEU A 35 -3.83 3.58 -19.00
CA LEU A 35 -3.20 3.12 -20.24
C LEU A 35 -1.83 2.51 -19.98
N ASP A 36 -0.99 3.13 -19.14
CA ASP A 36 0.31 2.58 -18.75
C ASP A 36 0.18 1.31 -17.90
N PHE A 37 -0.76 1.28 -16.96
CA PHE A 37 -1.07 0.08 -16.16
C PHE A 37 -1.49 -1.11 -17.03
N LEU A 38 -2.37 -0.87 -18.01
CA LEU A 38 -2.91 -1.88 -18.93
C LEU A 38 -1.87 -2.39 -19.94
N LYS A 39 -0.86 -1.59 -20.32
CA LYS A 39 0.28 -2.08 -21.12
C LYS A 39 1.06 -3.17 -20.40
N GLY A 40 1.11 -3.13 -19.08
CA GLY A 40 1.82 -4.10 -18.25
C GLY A 40 1.11 -5.44 -18.07
N TYR A 41 -0.02 -5.70 -18.73
CA TYR A 41 -0.72 -7.00 -18.64
C TYR A 41 -0.07 -8.02 -19.58
N THR A 42 0.47 -9.11 -19.02
CA THR A 42 1.06 -10.22 -19.78
C THR A 42 0.02 -10.99 -20.59
N VAL A 43 -1.23 -11.02 -20.13
CA VAL A 43 -2.39 -11.62 -20.79
C VAL A 43 -3.53 -10.60 -20.78
N GLY A 44 -4.15 -10.36 -21.94
CA GLY A 44 -5.20 -9.33 -22.08
C GLY A 44 -4.67 -7.89 -22.21
N GLY A 45 -3.36 -7.71 -22.39
CA GLY A 45 -2.76 -6.40 -22.61
C GLY A 45 -3.27 -5.70 -23.88
N ILE A 46 -3.21 -4.38 -23.89
CA ILE A 46 -3.92 -3.54 -24.88
C ILE A 46 -3.13 -3.26 -26.17
N SER A 47 -1.91 -3.78 -26.29
CA SER A 47 -0.99 -3.47 -27.39
C SER A 47 -1.50 -3.88 -28.77
N HIS A 48 -2.37 -4.88 -28.86
CA HIS A 48 -2.95 -5.38 -30.10
C HIS A 48 -4.27 -4.69 -30.49
N LEU A 49 -4.85 -3.88 -29.60
CA LEU A 49 -6.12 -3.18 -29.84
C LEU A 49 -5.91 -1.94 -30.71
N SER A 50 -6.93 -1.58 -31.49
CA SER A 50 -7.01 -0.28 -32.16
C SER A 50 -7.21 0.84 -31.15
N ASP A 51 -6.79 2.07 -31.46
CA ASP A 51 -6.85 3.21 -30.54
C ASP A 51 -8.26 3.43 -29.95
N GLY A 52 -9.32 3.45 -30.77
CA GLY A 52 -10.69 3.60 -30.26
C GLY A 52 -11.12 2.50 -29.28
N LYS A 53 -10.66 1.26 -29.45
CA LYS A 53 -10.94 0.16 -28.50
C LYS A 53 -10.12 0.28 -27.22
N ARG A 54 -8.92 0.87 -27.30
CA ARG A 54 -8.11 1.15 -26.12
C ARG A 54 -8.78 2.23 -25.28
N ASP A 55 -9.25 3.30 -25.93
CA ASP A 55 -9.92 4.41 -25.26
C ASP A 55 -11.21 3.94 -24.57
N GLU A 56 -12.04 3.12 -25.25
CA GLU A 56 -13.22 2.49 -24.66
C GLU A 56 -12.88 1.65 -23.43
N LEU A 57 -11.82 0.83 -23.49
CA LEU A 57 -11.40 -0.01 -22.38
C LEU A 57 -10.86 0.82 -21.21
N VAL A 58 -10.03 1.83 -21.49
CA VAL A 58 -9.49 2.75 -20.48
C VAL A 58 -10.63 3.46 -19.75
N GLN A 59 -11.57 4.02 -20.48
CA GLN A 59 -12.72 4.72 -19.90
C GLN A 59 -13.56 3.78 -19.04
N HIS A 60 -13.83 2.57 -19.52
CA HIS A 60 -14.57 1.56 -18.77
C HIS A 60 -13.83 1.10 -17.50
N THR A 61 -12.50 0.99 -17.54
CA THR A 61 -11.67 0.69 -16.37
C THR A 61 -11.72 1.82 -15.34
N ILE A 62 -11.63 3.07 -15.78
CA ILE A 62 -11.74 4.24 -14.90
C ILE A 62 -13.10 4.27 -14.21
N GLU A 63 -14.20 4.05 -14.94
CA GLU A 63 -15.54 4.02 -14.37
C GLU A 63 -15.67 2.99 -13.25
N LYS A 64 -15.07 1.81 -13.42
CA LYS A 64 -15.03 0.75 -12.39
C LYS A 64 -14.21 1.15 -11.18
N ILE A 65 -12.99 1.68 -11.40
CA ILE A 65 -12.12 2.18 -10.33
C ILE A 65 -12.85 3.25 -9.52
N THR A 66 -13.45 4.22 -10.19
CA THR A 66 -14.18 5.32 -9.55
C THR A 66 -15.42 4.85 -8.81
N SER A 67 -16.18 3.90 -9.36
CA SER A 67 -17.32 3.30 -8.69
C SER A 67 -16.91 2.68 -7.34
N ILE A 68 -15.83 1.89 -7.35
CA ILE A 68 -15.31 1.22 -6.14
C ILE A 68 -14.68 2.21 -5.17
N ALA A 69 -13.92 3.20 -5.65
CA ALA A 69 -13.32 4.23 -4.81
C ALA A 69 -14.37 5.08 -4.08
N ASN A 70 -15.54 5.28 -4.70
CA ASN A 70 -16.67 6.02 -4.12
C ASN A 70 -17.48 5.18 -3.11
N SER A 71 -17.33 3.86 -3.09
CA SER A 71 -17.97 3.02 -2.07
C SER A 71 -17.13 2.85 -0.79
N LEU A 72 -15.89 3.37 -0.81
CA LEU A 72 -15.02 3.46 0.37
C LEU A 72 -15.30 4.72 1.19
N ASP A 73 -15.19 4.59 2.51
CA ASP A 73 -15.34 5.67 3.45
C ASP A 73 -14.23 6.75 3.34
N LYS A 74 -14.29 7.76 4.21
CA LYS A 74 -13.28 8.84 4.22
C LYS A 74 -11.86 8.36 4.56
N THR A 75 -11.71 7.24 5.28
CA THR A 75 -10.38 6.69 5.58
C THR A 75 -9.81 5.91 4.39
N PHE A 76 -10.65 5.63 3.38
CA PHE A 76 -10.35 4.79 2.23
C PHE A 76 -10.00 3.34 2.62
N LYS A 77 -10.36 2.93 3.85
CA LYS A 77 -10.13 1.58 4.37
C LYS A 77 -11.44 0.79 4.50
N ILE A 78 -12.58 1.44 4.70
CA ILE A 78 -13.83 0.74 5.04
C ILE A 78 -14.80 0.76 3.87
N HIS A 79 -15.21 -0.43 3.43
CA HIS A 79 -16.37 -0.61 2.56
C HIS A 79 -17.59 -0.99 3.40
N ASP A 80 -18.55 -0.08 3.54
CA ASP A 80 -19.68 -0.21 4.47
C ASP A 80 -20.48 -1.50 4.33
N GLU A 81 -20.69 -2.00 3.10
CA GLU A 81 -21.42 -3.25 2.89
C GLU A 81 -20.59 -4.47 3.26
N LEU A 82 -19.27 -4.44 2.99
CA LEU A 82 -18.39 -5.56 3.30
C LEU A 82 -18.21 -5.68 4.81
N HIS A 83 -18.03 -4.53 5.49
CA HIS A 83 -17.84 -4.45 6.93
C HIS A 83 -19.02 -5.01 7.73
N LYS A 84 -20.21 -5.05 7.13
CA LYS A 84 -21.42 -5.64 7.74
C LYS A 84 -21.51 -7.16 7.59
N ILE A 85 -20.66 -7.77 6.76
CA ILE A 85 -20.64 -9.21 6.52
C ILE A 85 -19.67 -9.86 7.52
N PRO A 86 -20.15 -10.62 8.52
CA PRO A 86 -19.29 -11.18 9.55
C PRO A 86 -18.51 -12.41 9.06
N GLU A 87 -19.05 -13.17 8.11
CA GLU A 87 -18.44 -14.41 7.65
C GLU A 87 -17.46 -14.17 6.49
N TYR A 88 -16.20 -14.56 6.68
CA TYR A 88 -15.14 -14.42 5.67
C TYR A 88 -15.51 -15.05 4.31
N LYS A 89 -16.19 -16.20 4.30
CA LYS A 89 -16.61 -16.84 3.05
C LYS A 89 -17.65 -16.00 2.29
N GLU A 90 -18.53 -15.32 3.01
CA GLU A 90 -19.52 -14.41 2.42
C GLU A 90 -18.86 -13.12 1.93
N GLN A 91 -17.85 -12.62 2.64
CA GLN A 91 -17.01 -11.50 2.18
C GLN A 91 -16.35 -11.82 0.84
N LEU A 92 -15.72 -12.99 0.70
CA LEU A 92 -15.13 -13.43 -0.57
C LEU A 92 -16.16 -13.55 -1.70
N SER A 93 -17.36 -14.05 -1.39
CA SER A 93 -18.47 -14.15 -2.34
C SER A 93 -18.98 -12.77 -2.79
N PHE A 94 -19.02 -11.80 -1.88
CA PHE A 94 -19.35 -10.41 -2.19
C PHE A 94 -18.30 -9.79 -3.12
N LEU A 95 -17.02 -9.88 -2.75
CA LEU A 95 -15.91 -9.34 -3.51
C LEU A 95 -15.82 -9.96 -4.92
N GLY A 96 -16.06 -11.26 -5.04
CA GLY A 96 -16.09 -11.96 -6.34
C GLY A 96 -17.24 -11.55 -7.26
N LYS A 97 -18.27 -10.87 -6.75
CA LYS A 97 -19.39 -10.32 -7.53
C LYS A 97 -19.22 -8.84 -7.85
N LEU A 98 -18.30 -8.15 -7.18
CA LEU A 98 -18.06 -6.74 -7.39
C LEU A 98 -17.29 -6.54 -8.70
N GLU A 99 -17.99 -6.06 -9.72
CA GLU A 99 -17.42 -5.90 -11.06
C GLU A 99 -16.25 -4.90 -11.05
N GLY A 100 -15.09 -5.31 -11.56
CA GLY A 100 -13.90 -4.47 -11.60
C GLY A 100 -13.06 -4.47 -10.32
N TYR A 101 -13.45 -5.23 -9.29
CA TYR A 101 -12.73 -5.30 -8.02
C TYR A 101 -11.27 -5.74 -8.17
N TYR A 102 -11.06 -6.77 -9.01
CA TYR A 102 -9.72 -7.26 -9.31
C TYR A 102 -8.83 -6.18 -9.92
N GLU A 103 -9.34 -5.49 -10.94
CA GLU A 103 -8.65 -4.39 -11.60
C GLU A 103 -8.41 -3.22 -10.65
N PHE A 104 -9.36 -2.93 -9.77
CA PHE A 104 -9.24 -1.88 -8.75
C PHE A 104 -8.08 -2.16 -7.79
N CYS A 105 -8.04 -3.29 -7.09
CA CYS A 105 -6.94 -3.61 -6.17
C CYS A 105 -5.60 -3.56 -6.90
N LYS A 106 -5.59 -4.00 -8.16
CA LYS A 106 -4.39 -3.99 -8.97
C LYS A 106 -3.91 -2.59 -9.34
N PHE A 107 -4.83 -1.77 -9.83
CA PHE A 107 -4.54 -0.40 -10.19
C PHE A 107 -4.19 0.43 -8.95
N PHE A 108 -4.88 0.23 -7.83
CA PHE A 108 -4.65 0.92 -6.57
C PHE A 108 -3.21 0.77 -6.08
N GLU A 109 -2.67 -0.45 -6.01
CA GLU A 109 -1.25 -0.68 -5.67
C GLU A 109 -0.32 0.09 -6.62
N TYR A 110 -0.52 -0.08 -7.93
CA TYR A 110 0.31 0.59 -8.94
C TYR A 110 0.26 2.12 -8.76
N TYR A 111 -0.93 2.66 -8.57
CA TYR A 111 -1.15 4.10 -8.53
C TYR A 111 -0.61 4.73 -7.25
N VAL A 112 -0.81 4.09 -6.10
CA VAL A 112 -0.22 4.52 -4.83
C VAL A 112 1.30 4.58 -4.92
N PHE A 113 1.96 3.51 -5.38
CA PHE A 113 3.42 3.49 -5.53
C PHE A 113 3.95 4.37 -6.66
N LYS A 114 3.13 4.68 -7.67
CA LYS A 114 3.51 5.66 -8.70
C LYS A 114 3.53 7.08 -8.15
N THR A 115 2.64 7.40 -7.21
CA THR A 115 2.32 8.79 -6.85
C THR A 115 2.79 9.21 -5.46
N CYS A 116 2.58 8.37 -4.44
CA CYS A 116 2.70 8.74 -3.02
C CYS A 116 3.37 7.68 -2.14
N ALA A 117 3.84 6.56 -2.68
CA ALA A 117 4.69 5.62 -1.97
C ALA A 117 5.98 5.33 -2.75
N ASP A 118 7.05 5.00 -2.05
CA ASP A 118 8.28 4.53 -2.66
C ASP A 118 8.40 3.01 -2.50
N PHE A 119 8.57 2.28 -3.61
CA PHE A 119 8.77 0.83 -3.54
C PHE A 119 10.12 0.49 -2.92
N TYR A 120 11.10 1.36 -3.14
CA TYR A 120 12.40 1.25 -2.53
C TYR A 120 12.79 2.57 -1.83
N PRO A 121 13.47 2.52 -0.68
CA PRO A 121 13.91 1.30 -0.01
C PRO A 121 12.74 0.71 0.80
N HIS A 122 12.79 -0.58 1.08
CA HIS A 122 11.74 -1.23 1.85
C HIS A 122 12.27 -2.27 2.83
N LEU A 123 11.44 -2.65 3.79
CA LEU A 123 11.76 -3.69 4.76
C LEU A 123 11.01 -4.97 4.44
N ILE A 124 11.74 -6.10 4.33
CA ILE A 124 11.14 -7.43 4.21
C ILE A 124 10.80 -7.96 5.61
N LEU A 125 9.50 -8.09 5.88
CA LEU A 125 8.97 -8.53 7.17
C LEU A 125 8.74 -10.05 7.25
N GLY A 126 8.56 -10.71 6.11
CA GLY A 126 8.22 -12.14 6.04
C GLY A 126 6.75 -12.44 6.33
N LYS A 127 6.44 -13.65 6.80
CA LYS A 127 5.05 -14.17 6.91
C LYS A 127 4.20 -13.68 8.09
N GLY A 128 4.46 -12.51 8.65
CA GLY A 128 3.62 -12.05 9.78
C GLY A 128 3.88 -10.64 10.25
N GLY A 129 4.06 -9.72 9.29
CA GLY A 129 4.04 -8.29 9.57
C GLY A 129 5.12 -7.81 10.54
N VAL A 130 4.83 -6.69 11.18
CA VAL A 130 5.70 -5.96 12.10
C VAL A 130 5.63 -6.54 13.51
N TYR A 131 4.43 -6.84 14.01
CA TYR A 131 4.15 -7.20 15.40
C TYR A 131 5.02 -8.34 15.91
N ARG A 132 5.19 -9.38 15.10
CA ARG A 132 5.94 -10.59 15.48
C ARG A 132 7.44 -10.36 15.74
N ASN A 133 7.97 -9.20 15.35
CA ASN A 133 9.40 -8.90 15.48
C ASN A 133 9.74 -8.28 16.85
N PHE A 134 8.73 -8.01 17.68
CA PHE A 134 8.86 -7.32 18.95
C PHE A 134 8.14 -8.06 20.09
N GLU A 135 8.65 -7.87 21.31
CA GLU A 135 7.98 -8.17 22.56
C GLU A 135 7.22 -6.91 23.03
N ILE A 136 5.93 -6.83 22.68
CA ILE A 136 5.12 -5.63 22.94
C ILE A 136 4.08 -5.91 24.03
N ASN A 137 3.94 -4.98 24.97
CA ASN A 137 2.86 -5.02 25.94
C ASN A 137 1.54 -4.56 25.30
N VAL A 138 0.50 -5.40 25.37
CA VAL A 138 -0.83 -5.16 24.77
C VAL A 138 -1.56 -3.90 25.23
N LYS A 139 -1.10 -3.25 26.31
CA LYS A 139 -1.66 -2.00 26.83
C LYS A 139 -0.98 -0.73 26.30
N THR A 140 0.04 -0.88 25.46
CA THR A 140 0.82 0.25 24.93
C THR A 140 0.18 0.79 23.65
N LEU A 141 0.44 2.06 23.36
CA LEU A 141 0.00 2.68 22.12
C LEU A 141 0.68 2.03 20.92
N SER A 142 1.96 1.68 21.06
CA SER A 142 2.72 0.92 20.08
C SER A 142 2.02 -0.36 19.66
N CYS A 143 1.45 -1.11 20.62
CA CYS A 143 0.69 -2.33 20.32
C CYS A 143 -0.52 -2.03 19.43
N SER A 144 -1.30 -1.00 19.75
CA SER A 144 -2.50 -0.66 19.00
C SER A 144 -2.19 -0.23 17.57
N ILE A 145 -1.18 0.63 17.38
CA ILE A 145 -0.79 1.13 16.06
C ILE A 145 -0.21 0.00 15.20
N ILE A 146 0.69 -0.82 15.77
CA ILE A 146 1.25 -1.95 15.03
C ILE A 146 0.18 -3.00 14.72
N ALA A 147 -0.77 -3.24 15.62
CA ALA A 147 -1.89 -4.13 15.35
C ALA A 147 -2.76 -3.63 14.19
N GLU A 148 -3.00 -2.31 14.08
CA GLU A 148 -3.69 -1.73 12.92
C GLU A 148 -2.88 -1.85 11.63
N LEU A 149 -1.56 -1.62 11.70
CA LEU A 149 -0.68 -1.78 10.55
C LEU A 149 -0.65 -3.24 10.06
N ASP A 150 -0.67 -4.20 10.98
CA ASP A 150 -0.72 -5.63 10.66
C ASP A 150 -2.16 -6.16 10.41
N ASP A 151 -3.20 -5.35 10.59
CA ASP A 151 -4.59 -5.75 10.34
C ASP A 151 -4.87 -5.76 8.83
N TRP A 152 -5.01 -6.95 8.27
CA TRP A 152 -5.15 -7.12 6.83
C TRP A 152 -6.55 -6.71 6.38
N ASN A 153 -6.62 -5.59 5.67
CA ASN A 153 -7.84 -5.13 5.07
C ASN A 153 -8.17 -5.95 3.81
N ALA A 154 -9.10 -6.89 3.98
CA ALA A 154 -9.55 -7.80 2.93
C ALA A 154 -10.17 -7.12 1.70
N PHE A 155 -10.55 -5.84 1.79
CA PHE A 155 -11.10 -5.09 0.64
C PHE A 155 -10.02 -4.50 -0.27
N ILE A 156 -8.83 -4.20 0.24
CA ILE A 156 -7.78 -3.57 -0.59
C ILE A 156 -6.77 -4.61 -1.12
N CYS A 157 -6.80 -5.84 -0.58
CA CYS A 157 -5.95 -6.95 -1.00
C CYS A 157 -6.75 -8.09 -1.68
N TYR A 158 -6.82 -8.09 -3.01
CA TYR A 158 -7.41 -9.20 -3.76
C TYR A 158 -6.52 -10.46 -3.65
N ASP A 159 -7.13 -11.63 -3.42
CA ASP A 159 -6.43 -12.91 -3.21
C ASP A 159 -5.31 -12.84 -2.14
N SER A 160 -5.48 -11.97 -1.14
CA SER A 160 -4.48 -11.69 -0.10
C SER A 160 -3.14 -11.14 -0.65
N MET A 161 -3.17 -10.45 -1.79
CA MET A 161 -2.00 -9.83 -2.42
C MET A 161 -2.18 -8.31 -2.60
N GLY A 162 -1.06 -7.61 -2.60
CA GLY A 162 -0.96 -6.16 -2.74
C GLY A 162 -0.97 -5.42 -1.40
N ILE A 163 -1.43 -4.17 -1.40
CA ILE A 163 -1.51 -3.34 -0.20
C ILE A 163 -2.51 -3.96 0.78
N THR A 164 -2.10 -4.16 2.03
CA THR A 164 -2.95 -4.75 3.08
C THR A 164 -3.36 -3.76 4.16
N SER A 165 -2.54 -2.74 4.44
CA SER A 165 -2.85 -1.67 5.39
C SER A 165 -1.85 -0.51 5.26
N TRP A 166 -2.09 0.58 5.97
CA TRP A 166 -1.16 1.69 6.16
C TRP A 166 -1.48 2.42 7.44
N ILE A 167 -0.51 3.18 7.95
CA ILE A 167 -0.68 4.14 9.05
C ILE A 167 -0.24 5.52 8.59
N THR A 168 -0.84 6.56 9.16
CA THR A 168 -0.58 7.96 8.79
C THR A 168 0.71 8.49 9.40
N SER A 169 1.11 9.69 8.97
CA SER A 169 2.23 10.40 9.57
C SER A 169 1.99 10.75 11.05
N GLU A 170 0.74 10.97 11.45
CA GLU A 170 0.35 11.19 12.85
C GLU A 170 0.51 9.89 13.68
N ASP A 171 0.10 8.75 13.14
CA ASP A 171 0.29 7.45 13.78
C ASP A 171 1.79 7.11 13.92
N VAL A 172 2.59 7.42 12.91
CA VAL A 172 4.06 7.27 12.95
C VAL A 172 4.67 8.13 14.05
N GLU A 173 4.24 9.38 14.21
CA GLU A 173 4.70 10.25 15.30
C GLU A 173 4.38 9.64 16.67
N LEU A 174 3.14 9.18 16.87
CA LEU A 174 2.73 8.53 18.11
C LEU A 174 3.52 7.24 18.40
N LEU A 175 3.75 6.42 17.38
CA LEU A 175 4.53 5.19 17.49
C LEU A 175 6.01 5.49 17.79
N TYR A 176 6.59 6.52 17.17
CA TYR A 176 7.97 6.91 17.43
C TYR A 176 8.16 7.44 18.86
N LEU A 177 7.21 8.21 19.39
CA LEU A 177 7.23 8.68 20.78
C LEU A 177 7.11 7.53 21.79
N ASP A 178 6.42 6.44 21.42
CA ASP A 178 6.24 5.25 22.24
C ASP A 178 7.25 4.13 21.94
N LYS A 179 8.24 4.37 21.07
CA LYS A 179 9.16 3.33 20.54
C LYS A 179 9.96 2.57 21.58
N ASN A 180 10.12 3.10 22.79
CA ASN A 180 10.79 2.41 23.90
C ASN A 180 10.02 1.16 24.37
N ASN A 181 8.74 1.03 24.01
CA ASN A 181 7.93 -0.17 24.24
C ASN A 181 8.11 -1.25 23.15
N LEU A 182 8.88 -0.97 22.11
CA LEU A 182 9.22 -1.92 21.04
C LEU A 182 10.48 -2.70 21.40
N LEU A 183 10.34 -3.66 22.33
CA LEU A 183 11.45 -4.46 22.80
C LEU A 183 11.76 -5.59 21.83
N PHE A 184 13.03 -5.89 21.58
CA PHE A 184 13.46 -7.03 20.76
C PHE A 184 14.86 -7.47 21.18
N THR A 185 15.23 -8.71 20.85
CA THR A 185 16.58 -9.26 21.05
C THR A 185 17.11 -9.78 19.72
N ASP A 186 18.27 -9.27 19.27
CA ASP A 186 19.00 -9.71 18.07
C ASP A 186 18.10 -9.96 16.84
N ASN A 187 17.32 -8.96 16.44
CA ASN A 187 16.37 -9.07 15.34
C ASN A 187 16.57 -8.00 14.28
N GLU A 188 17.23 -8.36 13.18
CA GLU A 188 17.52 -7.46 12.05
C GLU A 188 16.27 -6.80 11.44
N ARG A 189 15.11 -7.47 11.48
CA ARG A 189 13.85 -6.89 10.99
C ARG A 189 13.32 -5.81 11.93
N ALA A 190 13.49 -6.01 13.24
CA ALA A 190 13.14 -5.00 14.23
C ALA A 190 14.04 -3.78 14.10
N GLU A 191 15.35 -3.98 13.90
CA GLU A 191 16.31 -2.90 13.62
C GLU A 191 15.96 -2.15 12.34
N GLY A 192 15.68 -2.87 11.24
CA GLY A 192 15.23 -2.27 9.98
C GLY A 192 13.91 -1.52 10.13
N PHE A 193 12.97 -2.03 10.93
CA PHE A 193 11.72 -1.33 11.22
C PHE A 193 11.96 -0.02 11.97
N LEU A 194 12.78 -0.03 13.03
CA LEU A 194 13.09 1.17 13.78
C LEU A 194 13.83 2.22 12.93
N THR A 195 14.68 1.76 12.01
CA THR A 195 15.32 2.63 11.01
C THR A 195 14.27 3.29 10.13
N LEU A 196 13.38 2.51 9.52
CA LEU A 196 12.33 3.04 8.64
C LEU A 196 11.35 3.95 9.39
N LEU A 197 11.01 3.61 10.65
CA LEU A 197 10.16 4.42 11.53
C LEU A 197 10.81 5.78 11.82
N GLU A 198 12.11 5.82 12.08
CA GLU A 198 12.85 7.06 12.28
C GLU A 198 12.87 7.94 11.02
N VAL A 199 13.07 7.33 9.85
CA VAL A 199 13.00 8.07 8.57
C VAL A 199 11.60 8.62 8.36
N ALA A 200 10.56 7.81 8.56
CA ALA A 200 9.17 8.23 8.40
C ALA A 200 8.82 9.38 9.34
N TYR A 201 9.21 9.28 10.62
CA TYR A 201 9.02 10.31 11.63
C TYR A 201 9.67 11.64 11.24
N ASN A 202 10.97 11.62 10.93
CA ASN A 202 11.74 12.84 10.62
C ASN A 202 11.21 13.57 9.38
N ASN A 203 10.57 12.85 8.46
CA ASN A 203 10.07 13.39 7.19
C ASN A 203 8.54 13.57 7.15
N LYS A 204 7.85 13.30 8.28
CA LYS A 204 6.38 13.40 8.39
C LYS A 204 5.67 12.55 7.32
N LEU A 205 6.08 11.29 7.22
CA LEU A 205 5.51 10.29 6.34
C LEU A 205 4.82 9.20 7.17
N GLY A 206 3.81 8.58 6.59
CA GLY A 206 3.23 7.33 7.06
C GLY A 206 4.03 6.10 6.61
N LEU A 207 3.48 4.93 6.93
CA LEU A 207 4.00 3.63 6.50
C LEU A 207 2.90 2.81 5.82
N ILE A 208 3.22 2.13 4.73
CA ILE A 208 2.30 1.25 4.00
C ILE A 208 2.87 -0.15 3.91
N ILE A 209 2.03 -1.15 4.17
CA ILE A 209 2.40 -2.56 4.15
C ILE A 209 1.68 -3.29 3.02
N GLY A 210 2.38 -4.21 2.37
CA GLY A 210 1.80 -5.08 1.36
C GLY A 210 2.31 -6.51 1.47
N VAL A 211 1.60 -7.42 0.80
CA VAL A 211 1.88 -8.86 0.76
C VAL A 211 1.96 -9.29 -0.69
N ASP A 212 3.00 -10.05 -1.06
CA ASP A 212 3.16 -10.61 -2.41
C ASP A 212 2.91 -9.55 -3.50
N MET A 213 3.48 -8.36 -3.29
CA MET A 213 3.31 -7.22 -4.19
C MET A 213 3.91 -7.52 -5.56
N ARG A 214 3.48 -6.78 -6.59
CA ARG A 214 3.93 -7.01 -7.97
C ARG A 214 5.25 -6.30 -8.23
N GLU A 215 6.30 -6.80 -7.59
CA GLU A 215 7.66 -6.25 -7.60
C GLU A 215 8.10 -5.93 -9.04
N GLU A 216 7.83 -6.80 -10.02
CA GLU A 216 8.23 -6.61 -11.41
C GLU A 216 7.67 -5.34 -12.07
N LYS A 217 6.55 -4.82 -11.55
CA LYS A 217 5.98 -3.54 -11.98
C LYS A 217 6.41 -2.38 -11.10
N LEU A 218 6.48 -2.61 -9.78
CA LEU A 218 6.80 -1.56 -8.82
C LEU A 218 8.26 -1.11 -8.91
N GLU A 219 9.18 -2.02 -9.25
CA GLU A 219 10.60 -1.72 -9.48
C GLU A 219 10.88 -0.82 -10.70
N LEU A 220 9.91 -0.71 -11.61
CA LEU A 220 10.00 0.13 -12.81
C LEU A 220 9.49 1.56 -12.58
N LEU A 221 8.88 1.82 -11.42
CA LEU A 221 8.37 3.14 -11.07
C LEU A 221 9.52 4.07 -10.68
N PRO A 222 9.33 5.40 -10.76
CA PRO A 222 10.34 6.34 -10.29
C PRO A 222 10.64 6.11 -8.80
N GLU A 223 11.92 6.15 -8.47
CA GLU A 223 12.46 5.94 -7.11
C GLU A 223 12.70 7.28 -6.40
N ASN A 224 12.88 7.22 -5.07
CA ASN A 224 13.26 8.36 -4.24
C ASN A 224 12.32 9.57 -4.42
N LYS A 225 11.01 9.31 -4.55
CA LYS A 225 9.99 10.36 -4.71
C LYS A 225 9.72 11.08 -3.39
N LEU A 226 9.85 10.36 -2.27
CA LEU A 226 9.52 10.86 -0.94
C LEU A 226 10.74 11.43 -0.23
N ILE A 227 11.88 10.76 -0.36
CA ILE A 227 13.14 11.11 0.31
C ILE A 227 14.24 11.16 -0.74
N ASP A 228 15.05 12.20 -0.73
CA ASP A 228 16.15 12.36 -1.66
C ASP A 228 17.30 11.37 -1.39
N THR A 229 18.10 11.10 -2.42
CA THR A 229 19.19 10.11 -2.35
C THR A 229 20.33 10.51 -1.39
N GLU A 230 20.56 11.81 -1.16
CA GLU A 230 21.60 12.27 -0.23
C GLU A 230 21.21 11.95 1.20
N THR A 231 19.93 12.18 1.56
CA THR A 231 19.35 11.80 2.85
C THR A 231 19.51 10.30 3.08
N TRP A 232 19.15 9.46 2.11
CA TRP A 232 19.33 8.01 2.23
C TRP A 232 20.79 7.58 2.40
N SER A 233 21.72 8.28 1.76
CA SER A 233 23.15 7.96 1.85
C SER A 233 23.75 8.24 3.23
N SER A 234 23.06 9.02 4.07
CA SER A 234 23.48 9.35 5.43
C SER A 234 22.97 8.38 6.50
N ILE A 235 22.09 7.44 6.14
CA ILE A 235 21.41 6.52 7.04
C ILE A 235 22.00 5.11 6.88
N ASP A 236 22.15 4.38 7.98
CA ASP A 236 22.49 2.96 7.90
C ASP A 236 21.27 2.17 7.40
N ILE A 237 21.27 1.90 6.11
CA ILE A 237 20.21 1.17 5.41
C ILE A 237 20.55 -0.32 5.23
N SER A 238 21.55 -0.85 5.94
CA SER A 238 22.02 -2.24 5.76
C SER A 238 20.95 -3.30 6.04
N LYS A 239 19.88 -2.93 6.77
CA LYS A 239 18.73 -3.79 7.08
C LYS A 239 17.53 -3.57 6.15
N LEU A 240 17.64 -2.66 5.17
CA LEU A 240 16.62 -2.38 4.17
C LEU A 240 17.02 -2.96 2.82
N CYS A 241 16.03 -3.30 2.01
CA CYS A 241 16.21 -3.69 0.63
C CYS A 241 16.27 -2.44 -0.25
N TRP A 242 17.38 -2.32 -0.97
CA TRP A 242 17.61 -1.32 -1.99
C TRP A 242 17.67 -1.96 -3.37
N LYS A 243 17.45 -1.15 -4.40
CA LYS A 243 17.68 -1.56 -5.78
C LYS A 243 19.20 -1.68 -5.99
N LEU A 244 19.62 -2.84 -6.50
CA LEU A 244 21.01 -3.13 -6.85
C LEU A 244 21.45 -2.37 -8.11
#